data_AF-A0A930Z143-F1
#
_entry.id   AF-A0A930Z143-F1
#
_cell.length_a   1.000
_cell.length_b   1.000
_cell.length_c   1.000
_cell.angle_alpha   90.00
_cell.angle_beta   90.00
_cell.angle_gamma   90.00
#
_symmetry.space_group_name_H-M   'P 1'
#
loop_
_entity.id
_entity.type
_entity.pdbx_description
1 polymer ?
#
loop_
_entity_poly.entity_id
_entity_poly.type
_entity_poly.pdbx_seq_one_letter_code
_entity_poly.pdbx_strand_id
1 'polypeptide(L)'
;MDETTPPPDPDDGSPPPDPPSLGAGAIAFLTLGIAGAAALVAGGAIGYLVDRWVGTSPLFTLLGLAFGVLVAVLMTVARVRKYL
;
A
#
# COMPACT_ATOMS: atom_id res chain seq x y z
N MET A 1 -16.84 -51.94 -24.26
CA MET A 1 -16.01 -50.90 -23.61
C MET A 1 -16.96 -50.18 -22.69
N ASP A 2 -16.99 -50.59 -21.42
CA ASP A 2 -17.83 -49.96 -20.39
C ASP A 2 -17.24 -48.59 -20.04
N GLU A 3 -17.94 -47.52 -20.42
CA GLU A 3 -17.69 -46.18 -19.87
C GLU A 3 -18.08 -46.18 -18.40
N THR A 4 -17.08 -46.35 -17.53
CA THR A 4 -17.21 -46.06 -16.10
C THR A 4 -16.86 -44.59 -15.89
N THR A 5 -17.75 -43.69 -16.30
CA THR A 5 -17.67 -42.29 -15.87
C THR A 5 -17.93 -42.26 -14.36
N PRO A 6 -17.02 -41.70 -13.54
CA PRO A 6 -17.28 -41.54 -12.10
C PRO A 6 -18.57 -40.76 -11.89
N PRO A 7 -19.39 -41.10 -10.87
CA PRO A 7 -20.58 -40.33 -10.56
C PRO A 7 -20.17 -38.87 -10.27
N PRO A 8 -20.98 -37.88 -10.70
CA PRO A 8 -20.75 -36.49 -10.33
C PRO A 8 -20.72 -36.39 -8.79
N ASP A 9 -19.70 -35.71 -8.27
CA ASP A 9 -19.57 -35.48 -6.83
C ASP A 9 -20.85 -34.83 -6.27
N PRO A 10 -21.28 -35.20 -5.05
CA PRO A 10 -22.44 -34.58 -4.42
C PRO A 10 -22.18 -33.09 -4.30
N ASP A 11 -23.08 -32.29 -4.87
CA ASP A 11 -23.15 -30.84 -4.70
C ASP A 11 -23.28 -30.54 -3.19
N ASP A 12 -22.15 -30.36 -2.52
CA ASP A 12 -22.09 -29.90 -1.15
C ASP A 12 -22.53 -28.44 -1.21
N GLY A 13 -23.71 -28.11 -0.66
CA GLY A 13 -24.30 -26.77 -0.77
C GLY A 13 -23.49 -25.60 -0.17
N SER A 14 -22.18 -25.76 0.00
CA SER A 14 -21.15 -24.75 0.07
C SER A 14 -21.34 -23.72 -1.06
N PRO A 15 -21.59 -22.44 -0.75
CA PRO A 15 -21.50 -21.40 -1.76
C PRO A 15 -20.14 -21.47 -2.46
N PRO A 16 -20.08 -21.33 -3.79
CA PRO A 16 -18.80 -21.30 -4.49
C PRO A 16 -17.91 -20.22 -3.86
N PRO A 17 -16.61 -20.50 -3.64
CA PRO A 17 -15.71 -19.54 -3.01
C PRO A 17 -15.72 -18.23 -3.80
N ASP A 18 -15.87 -17.11 -3.08
CA ASP A 18 -15.87 -15.78 -3.71
C ASP A 18 -14.63 -15.64 -4.60
N PRO A 19 -14.79 -15.21 -5.87
CA PRO A 19 -13.65 -15.05 -6.75
C PRO A 19 -12.68 -14.03 -6.13
N PRO A 20 -11.36 -14.26 -6.19
CA PRO A 20 -10.38 -13.34 -5.64
C PRO A 20 -10.61 -11.95 -6.23
N SER A 21 -10.94 -10.98 -5.36
CA SER A 21 -11.24 -9.61 -5.78
C SER A 21 -9.95 -8.89 -6.18
N LEU A 22 -9.48 -9.16 -7.40
CA LEU A 22 -8.32 -8.52 -8.03
C LEU A 22 -8.36 -6.99 -7.91
N GLY A 23 -9.56 -6.40 -7.92
CA GLY A 23 -9.76 -4.97 -7.70
C GLY A 23 -9.43 -4.48 -6.28
N ALA A 24 -9.72 -5.27 -5.24
CA ALA A 24 -9.47 -4.86 -3.85
C ALA A 24 -7.98 -4.77 -3.53
N GLY A 25 -7.19 -5.73 -4.02
CA GLY A 25 -5.73 -5.72 -3.89
C GLY A 25 -5.09 -4.55 -4.63
N ALA A 26 -5.50 -4.30 -5.88
CA ALA A 26 -4.99 -3.19 -6.68
C ALA A 26 -5.29 -1.82 -6.03
N ILE A 27 -6.49 -1.62 -5.50
CA ILE A 27 -6.87 -0.39 -4.78
C ILE A 27 -6.03 -0.22 -3.51
N ALA A 28 -5.77 -1.29 -2.77
CA ALA A 28 -4.95 -1.23 -1.56
C ALA A 28 -3.51 -0.79 -1.86
N PHE A 29 -2.89 -1.32 -2.91
CA PHE A 29 -1.54 -0.92 -3.33
C PHE A 29 -1.50 0.51 -3.85
N LEU A 30 -2.48 0.93 -4.64
CA LEU A 30 -2.59 2.30 -5.12
C LEU A 30 -2.72 3.29 -3.95
N THR A 31 -3.57 2.97 -2.97
CA THR A 31 -3.78 3.81 -1.78
C THR A 31 -2.48 3.92 -0.97
N LEU A 32 -1.74 2.84 -0.82
CA LEU A 32 -0.46 2.83 -0.13
C LEU A 32 0.59 3.69 -0.87
N GLY A 33 0.66 3.58 -2.20
CA GLY A 33 1.53 4.40 -3.03
C GLY A 33 1.21 5.89 -2.93
N ILE A 34 -0.07 6.25 -3.03
CA ILE A 34 -0.53 7.64 -2.88
C ILE A 34 -0.21 8.18 -1.48
N ALA A 35 -0.43 7.40 -0.43
CA ALA A 35 -0.12 7.82 0.93
C ALA A 35 1.38 8.10 1.13
N GLY A 36 2.24 7.23 0.58
CA GLY A 36 3.69 7.44 0.59
C GLY A 36 4.11 8.68 -0.19
N ALA A 37 3.58 8.86 -1.40
CA ALA A 37 3.85 10.04 -2.22
C ALA A 37 3.40 11.33 -1.52
N ALA A 38 2.22 11.32 -0.91
CA ALA A 38 1.70 12.46 -0.16
C ALA A 38 2.58 12.81 1.05
N ALA A 39 3.09 11.82 1.78
CA ALA A 39 4.00 12.03 2.90
C ALA A 39 5.33 12.67 2.45
N LEU A 40 5.88 12.22 1.32
CA LEU A 40 7.12 12.78 0.75
C LEU A 40 6.92 14.21 0.26
N VAL A 41 5.83 14.46 -0.48
CA VAL A 41 5.50 15.81 -0.98
C VAL A 41 5.24 16.75 0.18
N ALA A 42 4.49 16.34 1.20
CA ALA A 42 4.24 17.17 2.38
C ALA A 42 5.53 17.48 3.15
N GLY A 43 6.33 16.46 3.49
CA GLY A 43 7.59 16.64 4.21
C GLY A 43 8.61 17.49 3.44
N GLY A 44 8.76 17.22 2.14
CA GLY A 44 9.64 17.97 1.25
C GLY A 44 9.19 19.41 1.03
N ALA A 45 7.90 19.65 0.80
CA ALA A 45 7.35 21.00 0.59
C ALA A 45 7.46 21.86 1.85
N ILE A 46 7.19 21.28 3.03
CA ILE A 46 7.36 21.98 4.31
C ILE A 46 8.83 22.34 4.51
N GLY A 47 9.75 21.38 4.33
CA GLY A 47 11.18 21.63 4.47
C GLY A 47 11.70 22.68 3.48
N TYR A 48 11.22 22.66 2.24
CA TYR A 48 11.54 23.65 1.21
C TYR A 48 11.06 25.06 1.58
N LEU A 49 9.82 25.17 2.08
CA LEU A 49 9.28 26.47 2.46
C LEU A 49 10.06 27.07 3.64
N VAL A 50 10.47 26.23 4.60
CA VAL A 50 11.32 26.65 5.71
C VAL A 50 12.69 27.11 5.20
N ASP A 51 13.36 26.34 4.34
CA ASP A 51 14.66 26.74 3.76
C ASP A 51 14.55 28.06 2.97
N ARG A 52 13.45 28.26 2.22
CA ARG A 52 13.19 29.48 1.44
C ARG A 52 13.03 30.71 2.32
N TRP A 53 12.40 30.58 3.49
CA TRP A 53 12.15 31.67 4.43
C TRP A 53 13.37 32.03 5.27
N VAL A 54 14.15 31.02 5.70
CA VAL A 54 15.33 31.21 6.56
C VAL A 54 16.58 31.55 5.72
N GLY A 55 16.54 31.34 4.40
CA GLY A 55 17.68 31.57 3.51
C GLY A 55 18.83 30.58 3.74
N THR A 56 18.54 29.45 4.37
CA THR A 56 19.50 28.40 4.70
C THR A 56 19.80 27.52 3.49
N SER A 57 21.01 26.93 3.48
CA SER A 57 21.32 25.73 2.68
C SER A 57 20.21 24.69 2.84
N PRO A 58 19.95 23.78 1.87
CA PRO A 58 18.75 22.92 1.78
C PRO A 58 18.66 21.80 2.85
N LEU A 59 19.05 22.10 4.08
CA LEU A 59 19.13 21.20 5.22
C LEU A 59 17.74 20.86 5.76
N PHE A 60 16.81 21.82 5.87
CA PHE A 60 15.47 21.53 6.36
C PHE A 60 14.64 20.75 5.34
N THR A 61 14.87 20.96 4.05
CA THR A 61 14.32 20.13 2.96
C THR A 61 14.82 18.70 3.06
N LEU A 62 16.13 18.49 3.28
CA LEU A 62 16.67 17.14 3.47
C LEU A 62 16.09 16.47 4.73
N LEU A 63 15.98 17.20 5.84
CA LEU A 63 15.42 16.66 7.08
C LEU A 63 13.93 16.31 6.93
N GLY A 64 13.15 17.20 6.31
CA GLY A 64 11.73 17.01 6.04
C GLY A 64 11.48 15.84 5.09
N LEU A 65 12.33 15.67 4.07
CA LEU A 65 12.25 14.54 3.16
C LEU A 65 12.63 13.22 3.85
N ALA A 66 13.70 13.21 4.65
CA ALA A 66 14.10 12.03 5.43
C ALA A 66 13.00 11.62 6.42
N PHE A 67 12.35 12.58 7.07
CA PHE A 67 11.19 12.33 7.93
C PHE A 67 10.01 11.77 7.13
N GLY A 68 9.69 12.35 5.97
CA GLY A 68 8.63 11.86 5.09
C GLY A 68 8.86 10.41 4.63
N VAL A 69 10.09 10.06 4.28
CA VAL A 69 10.50 8.67 3.96
C VAL A 69 10.27 7.76 5.17
N LEU A 70 10.72 8.18 6.36
CA LEU A 70 10.58 7.38 7.58
C LEU A 70 9.12 7.07 7.89
N VAL A 71 8.24 8.07 7.78
CA VAL A 71 6.79 7.92 7.99
C VAL A 71 6.18 6.98 6.95
N ALA A 72 6.54 7.13 5.66
CA ALA A 72 6.03 6.26 4.60
C ALA A 72 6.42 4.78 4.81
N VAL A 73 7.67 4.53 5.22
CA VAL A 73 8.17 3.19 5.54
C VAL A 73 7.45 2.64 6.77
N LEU A 74 7.34 3.41 7.85
CA LEU A 74 6.61 3.00 9.06
C LEU A 74 5.16 2.65 8.75
N MET A 75 4.48 3.45 7.93
CA MET A 75 3.08 3.19 7.56
C MET A 75 2.94 1.91 6.74
N THR A 76 3.89 1.67 5.83
CA THR A 76 3.96 0.44 5.02
C THR A 76 4.18 -0.79 5.89
N VAL A 77 5.18 -0.74 6.78
CA VAL A 77 5.52 -1.86 7.69
C VAL A 77 4.37 -2.13 8.67
N ALA A 78 3.77 -1.10 9.26
CA ALA A 78 2.64 -1.25 10.16
C ALA A 78 1.43 -1.86 9.46
N ARG A 79 1.21 -1.52 8.18
CA ARG A 79 0.15 -2.11 7.38
C ARG A 79 0.42 -3.60 7.11
N VAL A 80 1.63 -3.96 6.68
CA VAL A 80 2.01 -5.36 6.43
C VAL A 80 1.95 -6.22 7.70
N ARG A 81 2.46 -5.72 8.84
CA ARG A 81 2.39 -6.42 10.14
C ARG A 81 0.96 -6.65 10.64
N LYS A 82 -0.01 -5.85 10.21
CA LYS A 82 -1.41 -6.03 10.59
C LYS A 82 -2.08 -7.17 9.84
N TYR A 83 -1.52 -7.59 8.70
CA TYR A 83 -2.07 -8.65 7.84
C TYR A 83 -1.27 -9.96 7.90
N LEU A 84 -0.15 -9.99 8.63
CA LEU A 84 0.62 -11.19 8.98
C LEU A 84 0.24 -11.65 10.38
#